data_AF-A0A139N8P9-F1
#
_entry.id   AF-A0A139N8P9-F1
#
_cell.length_a   1.000
_cell.length_b   1.000
_cell.length_c   1.000
_cell.angle_alpha   90.00
_cell.angle_beta   90.00
_cell.angle_gamma   90.00
#
_symmetry.space_group_name_H-M   'P 1'
#
loop_
_entity.id
_entity.type
_entity.pdbx_description
1 polymer ?
#
loop_
_entity_poly.entity_id
_entity_poly.type
_entity_poly.pdbx_seq_one_letter_code
_entity_poly.pdbx_strand_id
1 'polypeptide(L)'
;MLEKIKLDPLNQFYPVNLDKIRDSESKLGIQIPELLKEFYAEVGYGFLKSKVDNINRIMDPESVLDFRLRQHDFEFYPDIEIYNQFEDDKLVFFEANEVTL
;
A
#
# COMPACT_ATOMS: atom_id res chain seq x y z
N MET A 1 -15.21 -13.12 0.54
CA MET A 1 -14.51 -13.11 1.86
C MET A 1 -14.06 -11.71 2.23
N LEU A 2 -13.51 -10.96 1.27
CA LEU A 2 -13.02 -9.59 1.43
C LEU A 2 -14.12 -8.53 1.67
N GLU A 3 -15.36 -8.76 1.21
CA GLU A 3 -16.46 -7.81 1.46
C GLU A 3 -16.71 -7.51 2.94
N LYS A 4 -16.43 -8.46 3.84
CA LYS A 4 -16.59 -8.25 5.30
C LYS A 4 -15.73 -7.10 5.82
N ILE A 5 -14.56 -6.87 5.22
CA ILE A 5 -13.66 -5.78 5.59
C ILE A 5 -14.28 -4.41 5.27
N LYS A 6 -15.08 -4.30 4.20
CA LYS A 6 -15.77 -3.06 3.81
C LYS A 6 -16.99 -2.77 4.69
N LEU A 7 -17.53 -3.78 5.38
CA LEU A 7 -18.70 -3.65 6.23
C LEU A 7 -18.37 -3.12 7.63
N ASP A 8 -17.10 -3.17 8.04
CA ASP A 8 -16.68 -2.56 9.29
C ASP A 8 -16.61 -1.03 9.10
N PRO A 9 -17.49 -0.25 9.74
CA PRO A 9 -17.55 1.20 9.55
C PRO A 9 -16.31 1.92 10.11
N LEU A 10 -15.48 1.22 10.87
CA LEU A 10 -14.24 1.76 11.39
C LEU A 10 -13.11 1.71 10.36
N ASN A 11 -13.22 0.84 9.36
CA ASN A 11 -12.30 0.83 8.25
C ASN A 11 -12.65 1.93 7.26
N GLN A 12 -11.65 2.43 6.55
CA GLN A 12 -11.82 3.49 5.56
C GLN A 12 -11.12 3.10 4.27
N PHE A 13 -11.89 2.77 3.24
CA PHE A 13 -11.36 2.38 1.94
C PHE A 13 -11.78 3.33 0.84
N TYR A 14 -10.90 3.44 -0.15
CA TYR A 14 -11.05 4.25 -1.34
C TYR A 14 -10.88 3.37 -2.57
N PRO A 15 -11.71 3.54 -3.61
CA PRO A 15 -11.61 2.74 -4.82
C PRO A 15 -10.30 3.05 -5.56
N VAL A 16 -9.71 2.03 -6.18
CA VAL A 16 -8.55 2.18 -7.06
C VAL A 16 -9.02 2.28 -8.51
N ASN A 17 -8.41 3.20 -9.27
CA ASN A 17 -8.55 3.18 -10.72
C ASN A 17 -7.60 2.12 -11.30
N LEU A 18 -8.13 1.13 -12.01
CA LEU A 18 -7.36 0.05 -12.64
C LEU A 18 -6.30 0.57 -13.63
N ASP A 19 -6.51 1.73 -14.26
CA ASP A 19 -5.51 2.34 -15.13
C ASP A 19 -4.28 2.80 -14.35
N LYS A 20 -4.47 3.28 -13.11
CA LYS A 20 -3.35 3.64 -12.22
C LYS A 20 -2.50 2.44 -11.84
N ILE A 21 -3.09 1.25 -11.71
CA ILE A 21 -2.34 0.01 -11.43
C ILE A 21 -1.38 -0.28 -12.59
N ARG A 22 -1.87 -0.24 -13.82
CA ARG A 22 -1.07 -0.52 -15.03
C ARG A 22 0.04 0.51 -15.21
N ASP A 23 -0.26 1.79 -14.97
CA ASP A 23 0.72 2.86 -15.04
C ASP A 23 1.83 2.69 -13.99
N SER A 24 1.47 2.32 -12.76
CA SER A 24 2.44 2.01 -11.70
C SER A 24 3.31 0.80 -12.05
N GLU A 25 2.73 -0.31 -12.53
CA GLU A 25 3.50 -1.49 -12.95
C GLU A 25 4.49 -1.16 -14.08
N SER A 26 4.05 -0.38 -15.08
CA SER A 26 4.93 0.05 -16.18
C SER A 26 6.07 0.94 -15.72
N LYS A 27 5.86 1.79 -14.70
CA LYS A 27 6.89 2.68 -14.15
C LYS A 27 7.85 1.95 -13.21
N LEU A 28 7.34 0.98 -12.44
CA LEU A 28 8.11 0.19 -11.48
C LEU A 28 9.03 -0.82 -12.17
N GLY A 29 8.64 -1.34 -13.34
CA GLY A 29 9.27 -2.52 -13.93
C GLY A 29 9.03 -3.80 -13.12
N ILE A 30 8.05 -3.77 -12.19
CA ILE A 30 7.69 -4.86 -11.29
C ILE A 30 6.18 -5.07 -11.38
N GLN A 31 5.77 -6.34 -11.40
CA GLN A 31 4.36 -6.70 -11.41
C GLN A 31 3.79 -6.71 -10.00
N ILE A 32 2.63 -6.08 -9.82
CA ILE A 32 1.88 -6.18 -8.58
C ILE A 32 1.28 -7.61 -8.53
N PRO A 33 1.42 -8.34 -7.40
CA PRO A 33 0.86 -9.67 -7.26
C PRO A 33 -0.62 -9.72 -7.62
N GLU A 34 -1.05 -10.75 -8.34
CA GLU A 34 -2.44 -10.85 -8.85
C GLU A 34 -3.49 -10.71 -7.74
N LEU A 35 -3.28 -11.38 -6.61
CA LEU A 35 -4.19 -11.29 -5.45
C LEU A 35 -4.27 -9.87 -4.86
N LEU A 36 -3.20 -9.08 -4.96
CA LEU A 36 -3.21 -7.69 -4.50
C LEU A 36 -3.97 -6.79 -5.50
N LYS A 37 -3.88 -7.07 -6.80
CA LYS A 37 -4.71 -6.39 -7.81
C LYS A 37 -6.20 -6.72 -7.64
N GLU A 38 -6.53 -7.97 -7.37
CA GLU A 38 -7.90 -8.39 -7.02
C GLU A 38 -8.38 -7.66 -5.76
N PHE A 39 -7.54 -7.57 -4.72
CA PHE A 39 -7.86 -6.80 -3.52
C PHE A 39 -8.13 -5.32 -3.83
N TYR A 40 -7.30 -4.67 -4.63
CA TYR A 40 -7.53 -3.28 -5.04
C TYR A 40 -8.82 -3.11 -5.85
N ALA A 41 -9.17 -4.08 -6.69
CA ALA A 41 -10.40 -4.03 -7.49
C ALA A 41 -11.66 -4.24 -6.63
N GLU A 42 -11.64 -5.17 -5.67
CA GLU A 42 -12.80 -5.49 -4.84
C GLU A 42 -12.97 -4.54 -3.64
N VAL A 43 -11.86 -4.24 -2.96
CA VAL A 43 -11.84 -3.50 -1.69
C VAL A 43 -11.37 -2.07 -1.90
N GLY A 44 -10.25 -1.89 -2.60
CA GLY A 44 -9.56 -0.62 -2.74
C GLY A 44 -8.33 -0.53 -1.84
N TYR A 45 -7.95 0.69 -1.49
CA TYR A 45 -6.83 0.99 -0.59
C TYR A 45 -7.31 1.87 0.57
N GLY A 46 -6.52 2.03 1.63
CA GLY A 46 -6.90 2.86 2.76
C GLY A 46 -6.53 2.23 4.09
N PHE A 47 -7.36 2.38 5.10
CA PHE A 47 -7.00 2.13 6.49
C PHE A 47 -7.87 1.04 7.12
N LEU A 48 -7.19 0.09 7.75
CA LEU A 48 -7.79 -0.84 8.68
C LEU A 48 -7.78 -0.22 10.09
N LYS A 49 -8.88 -0.29 10.81
CA LYS A 49 -8.92 0.18 12.20
C LYS A 49 -8.15 -0.77 13.12
N SER A 50 -7.40 -0.19 14.05
CA SER A 50 -6.80 -0.88 15.19
C SER A 50 -7.37 -0.32 16.51
N LYS A 51 -7.20 -1.06 17.62
CA LYS A 51 -7.58 -0.59 18.97
C LYS A 51 -6.74 0.58 19.46
N VAL A 52 -5.52 0.72 18.94
CA VAL A 52 -4.56 1.80 19.22
C VAL A 52 -4.46 2.68 17.98
N ASP A 53 -4.09 3.95 18.14
CA ASP A 53 -3.83 4.94 17.07
C ASP A 53 -2.61 4.55 16.20
N ASN A 54 -2.63 3.32 15.71
CA ASN A 54 -1.65 2.76 14.81
C ASN A 54 -2.17 2.87 13.40
N ILE A 55 -1.34 3.43 12.54
CA ILE A 55 -1.56 3.40 11.10
C ILE A 55 -1.53 1.92 10.68
N ASN A 56 -2.57 1.47 9.99
CA ASN A 56 -2.63 0.15 9.35
C ASN A 56 -3.14 0.39 7.93
N ARG A 57 -2.27 0.96 7.10
CA ARG A 57 -2.62 1.45 5.78
C ARG A 57 -2.24 0.44 4.72
N ILE A 58 -3.21 0.06 3.90
CA ILE A 58 -2.98 -0.55 2.60
C ILE A 58 -2.74 0.60 1.62
N MET A 59 -1.51 0.72 1.14
CA MET A 59 -1.10 1.78 0.22
C MET A 59 -1.79 1.61 -1.12
N ASP A 60 -2.13 2.71 -1.78
CA ASP A 60 -2.55 2.71 -3.18
C ASP A 60 -1.36 2.46 -4.12
N PRO A 61 -1.61 2.09 -5.39
CA PRO A 61 -0.53 1.81 -6.35
C PRO A 61 0.44 2.96 -6.60
N GLU A 62 0.03 4.22 -6.41
CA GLU A 62 0.89 5.40 -6.58
C GLU A 62 1.79 5.56 -5.35
N SER A 63 1.26 5.43 -4.14
CA SER A 63 2.11 5.38 -2.94
C SER A 63 3.10 4.21 -2.92
N VAL A 64 2.74 3.05 -3.47
CA VAL A 64 3.68 1.92 -3.64
C VAL A 64 4.82 2.29 -4.60
N LEU A 65 4.51 3.01 -5.67
CA LEU A 65 5.49 3.53 -6.61
C LEU A 65 6.41 4.56 -5.93
N ASP A 66 5.83 5.52 -5.22
CA ASP A 66 6.57 6.59 -4.55
C ASP A 66 7.49 6.03 -3.46
N PHE A 67 7.02 5.03 -2.71
CA PHE A 67 7.84 4.31 -1.73
C PHE A 67 9.04 3.66 -2.43
N ARG A 68 8.81 2.99 -3.56
CA ARG A 68 9.87 2.32 -4.31
C ARG A 68 10.90 3.31 -4.84
N LEU A 69 10.43 4.42 -5.41
CA LEU A 69 11.29 5.43 -6.02
C LEU A 69 11.89 6.40 -5.01
N ARG A 70 11.45 6.34 -3.74
CA ARG A 70 11.83 7.24 -2.65
C ARG A 70 11.54 8.70 -2.98
N GLN A 71 10.32 8.92 -3.45
CA GLN A 71 9.86 10.22 -3.91
C GLN A 71 8.70 10.70 -3.04
N HIS A 72 8.44 12.01 -3.12
CA HIS A 72 7.31 12.65 -2.46
C HIS A 72 7.33 12.37 -0.94
N ASP A 73 6.30 11.72 -0.41
CA ASP A 73 6.15 11.45 1.02
C ASP A 73 7.23 10.51 1.58
N PHE A 74 7.99 9.82 0.71
CA PHE A 74 9.00 8.83 1.09
C PHE A 74 10.45 9.29 0.91
N GLU A 75 10.69 10.52 0.47
CA GLU A 75 12.05 11.05 0.24
C GLU A 75 12.90 11.05 1.53
N PHE A 76 12.27 11.31 2.68
CA PHE A 76 12.91 11.39 4.00
C PHE A 76 12.43 10.29 4.96
N TYR A 77 11.88 9.19 4.43
CA TYR A 77 11.39 8.10 5.27
C TYR A 77 12.57 7.49 6.05
N PRO A 78 12.53 7.45 7.40
CA PRO A 78 13.62 6.93 8.20
C PRO A 78 13.95 5.48 7.83
N ASP A 79 15.25 5.17 7.80
CA ASP A 79 15.78 3.84 7.54
C ASP A 79 15.28 3.20 6.23
N ILE A 80 14.83 3.99 5.24
CA ILE A 80 14.33 3.47 3.95
C ILE A 80 15.38 2.63 3.21
N GLU A 81 16.66 2.84 3.49
CA GLU A 81 17.77 2.05 2.96
C GLU A 81 17.74 0.57 3.34
N ILE A 82 17.04 0.18 4.42
CA ILE A 82 16.91 -1.24 4.79
C ILE A 82 16.15 -2.05 3.73
N TYR A 83 15.35 -1.37 2.91
CA TYR A 83 14.56 -1.98 1.83
C TYR A 83 15.35 -2.17 0.54
N ASN A 84 16.55 -1.60 0.40
CA ASN A 84 17.40 -1.70 -0.81
C ASN A 84 17.62 -3.15 -1.23
N GLN A 85 17.90 -4.03 -0.27
CA GLN A 85 18.18 -5.45 -0.51
C GLN A 85 16.95 -6.25 -0.98
N PHE A 86 15.77 -5.65 -0.93
CA PHE A 86 14.50 -6.30 -1.28
C PHE A 86 13.85 -5.68 -2.51
N GLU A 87 14.55 -4.78 -3.19
CA GLU A 87 14.03 -4.10 -4.37
C GLU A 87 13.70 -5.11 -5.49
N ASP A 88 14.45 -6.19 -5.71
CA ASP A 88 14.13 -7.04 -6.85
C ASP A 88 12.94 -8.00 -6.59
N ASP A 89 12.75 -8.43 -5.34
CA ASP A 89 11.88 -9.57 -5.02
C ASP A 89 10.72 -9.26 -4.06
N LYS A 90 10.67 -8.07 -3.46
CA LYS A 90 9.60 -7.70 -2.53
C LYS A 90 8.91 -6.41 -2.92
N LEU A 91 7.61 -6.39 -2.63
CA LEU A 91 6.75 -5.24 -2.77
C LEU A 91 6.26 -4.81 -1.40
N VAL A 92 6.59 -3.59 -1.00
CA VAL A 92 6.02 -2.97 0.20
C VAL A 92 4.71 -2.30 -0.22
N PHE A 93 3.59 -2.80 0.30
CA PHE A 93 2.24 -2.29 -0.01
C PHE A 93 1.41 -2.01 1.25
N PHE A 94 1.97 -2.28 2.43
CA PHE A 94 1.35 -2.05 3.71
C PHE A 94 2.26 -1.20 4.58
N GLU A 95 1.69 -0.15 5.16
CA GLU A 95 2.35 0.77 6.07
C GLU A 95 1.73 0.59 7.45
N ALA A 96 2.60 0.39 8.44
CA ALA A 96 2.24 0.45 9.84
C ALA A 96 3.19 1.36 10.59
N ASN A 97 2.69 2.09 11.60
CA ASN A 97 3.57 2.84 12.47
C ASN A 97 4.26 1.92 13.48
N GLU A 98 5.49 2.25 13.84
CA GLU A 98 6.21 1.56 14.92
C GLU A 98 5.83 2.10 16.30
N VAL A 99 5.23 3.28 16.36
CA VAL A 99 4.98 4.02 17.61
C VAL A 99 3.49 3.99 17.97
N THR A 100 3.13 3.16 18.93
CA THR A 100 1.89 3.33 19.71
C THR A 100 2.06 4.56 20.60
N LEU A 101 1.25 5.60 20.42
CA LEU A 101 1.11 6.67 21.42
C LEU A 101 0.40 6.15 22.68
#